data_AF-A0AAD9TTE6-F1
#
_entry.id   AF-A0AAD9TTE6-F1
#
_cell.length_a   1.000
_cell.length_b   1.000
_cell.length_c   1.000
_cell.angle_alpha   90.00
_cell.angle_beta   90.00
_cell.angle_gamma   90.00
#
_symmetry.space_group_name_H-M   'P 1'
#
loop_
_entity.id
_entity.type
_entity.pdbx_description
1 polymer ?
#
loop_
_entity_poly.entity_id
_entity_poly.type
_entity_poly.pdbx_seq_one_letter_code
_entity_poly.pdbx_strand_id
1 'polypeptide(L)'
;MATNSLHHHHHSLVNRHSSDTTTPPPPSTLPTSLFPKPTSTTLSSTTCFSVSSSPTSATTPTSSSTSHPISFDLLQQLLSAQNFRQADEETRHLLIALAGESAQKRGYVFFSEVKFISEADLKAIDDLWTQYSANRFGYSVQKRIWEKTDRDFSKFFVKIGWMKKLDTEMEQYNYRSFPTEFIWELHKDTPEGHLPLTNALRGTQLFTSILTHPAFLNYEQEEEDKNTENGAVKGLPLTNKVFKTDYSF
;
A
#
# COMPACT_ATOMS: atom_id res chain seq x y z
N MET A 1 29.03 -64.67 30.86
CA MET A 1 28.32 -65.87 30.38
C MET A 1 26.85 -65.47 30.27
N ALA A 2 26.24 -65.22 29.11
CA ALA A 2 26.20 -65.94 27.82
C ALA A 2 25.08 -67.01 27.75
N THR A 3 23.96 -66.64 27.13
CA THR A 3 22.92 -67.41 26.38
C THR A 3 21.85 -66.33 26.03
N ASN A 4 21.55 -65.87 24.80
CA ASN A 4 21.73 -66.24 23.39
C ASN A 4 20.55 -67.02 22.75
N SER A 5 20.05 -66.51 21.61
CA SER A 5 19.21 -67.16 20.57
C SER A 5 17.70 -67.46 20.85
N LEU A 6 16.79 -67.64 19.85
CA LEU A 6 16.84 -67.70 18.36
C LEU A 6 15.41 -67.50 17.73
N HIS A 7 15.21 -66.58 16.75
CA HIS A 7 14.28 -66.64 15.57
C HIS A 7 12.74 -66.92 15.80
N HIS A 8 11.76 -66.91 14.85
CA HIS A 8 11.65 -66.57 13.39
C HIS A 8 10.18 -66.22 12.98
N HIS A 9 10.04 -65.47 11.87
CA HIS A 9 9.03 -65.51 10.78
C HIS A 9 7.47 -65.47 10.95
N HIS A 10 6.88 -64.54 10.16
CA HIS A 10 5.68 -64.64 9.29
C HIS A 10 4.46 -65.50 9.66
N HIS A 11 3.29 -64.86 9.61
CA HIS A 11 2.09 -65.44 8.96
C HIS A 11 1.29 -64.37 8.20
N SER A 12 0.76 -64.75 7.04
CA SER A 12 -0.15 -63.95 6.20
C SER A 12 -1.43 -64.73 5.97
N LEU A 13 -2.59 -64.11 6.21
CA LEU A 13 -3.92 -64.50 5.74
C LEU A 13 -4.69 -63.18 5.53
N VAL A 14 -4.92 -62.70 4.31
CA VAL A 14 -5.95 -63.17 3.36
C VAL A 14 -7.36 -63.11 3.96
N ASN A 15 -8.12 -62.09 3.55
CA ASN A 15 -9.58 -62.19 3.47
C ASN A 15 -10.02 -61.69 2.08
N ARG A 16 -11.03 -62.32 1.49
CA ARG A 16 -11.42 -62.17 0.08
C ARG A 16 -12.96 -62.14 -0.05
N HIS A 17 -13.46 -61.74 -1.21
CA HIS A 17 -14.88 -61.66 -1.65
C HIS A 17 -15.61 -60.37 -1.17
N SER A 18 -16.04 -59.44 -2.04
CA SER A 18 -17.08 -59.47 -3.13
C SER A 18 -18.50 -59.32 -2.55
N SER A 19 -19.44 -58.50 -3.10
CA SER A 19 -19.43 -57.62 -4.29
C SER A 19 -20.67 -56.68 -4.36
N ASP A 20 -20.55 -55.61 -5.16
CA ASP A 20 -21.59 -54.84 -5.92
C ASP A 20 -22.57 -53.82 -5.29
N THR A 21 -23.01 -52.89 -6.18
CA THR A 21 -24.11 -51.87 -6.12
C THR A 21 -23.64 -50.42 -5.82
N THR A 22 -23.34 -49.56 -6.82
CA THR A 22 -24.26 -48.60 -7.53
C THR A 22 -24.67 -47.36 -6.69
N THR A 23 -24.57 -46.09 -7.13
CA THR A 23 -24.00 -45.40 -8.33
C THR A 23 -23.90 -43.87 -8.06
N PRO A 24 -22.92 -43.11 -8.64
CA PRO A 24 -22.79 -41.65 -8.45
C PRO A 24 -23.62 -40.79 -9.44
N PRO A 25 -24.04 -39.55 -9.07
CA PRO A 25 -24.69 -38.59 -9.97
C PRO A 25 -23.70 -37.75 -10.82
N PRO A 26 -24.17 -37.09 -11.91
CA PRO A 26 -23.32 -36.72 -13.05
C PRO A 26 -22.85 -35.24 -13.10
N PRO A 27 -21.85 -34.92 -13.96
CA PRO A 27 -21.45 -33.55 -14.29
C PRO A 27 -22.42 -32.89 -15.31
N SER A 28 -22.62 -31.58 -15.18
CA SER A 28 -23.45 -30.79 -16.11
C SER A 28 -22.63 -30.29 -17.31
N THR A 29 -23.04 -30.65 -18.52
CA THR A 29 -22.44 -30.19 -19.79
C THR A 29 -23.23 -29.06 -20.42
N LEU A 30 -22.54 -28.12 -21.06
CA LEU A 30 -23.14 -27.06 -21.89
C LEU A 30 -23.15 -27.51 -23.36
N PRO A 31 -24.24 -27.30 -24.13
CA PRO A 31 -24.32 -27.73 -25.52
C PRO A 31 -23.75 -26.73 -26.52
N THR A 32 -23.04 -27.26 -27.52
CA THR A 32 -22.53 -26.55 -28.70
C THR A 32 -23.54 -26.58 -29.84
N SER A 33 -23.74 -25.47 -30.55
CA SER A 33 -24.41 -25.40 -31.87
C SER A 33 -23.80 -24.22 -32.64
N LEU A 34 -22.98 -24.42 -33.68
CA LEU A 34 -23.32 -24.75 -35.08
C LEU A 34 -24.09 -23.65 -35.84
N PHE A 35 -23.31 -22.73 -36.43
CA PHE A 35 -23.41 -22.13 -37.79
C PHE A 35 -24.80 -21.90 -38.44
N PRO A 36 -25.01 -20.71 -39.06
CA PRO A 36 -24.52 -20.56 -40.43
C PRO A 36 -23.89 -19.20 -40.80
N LYS A 37 -23.19 -19.22 -41.93
CA LYS A 37 -22.47 -18.13 -42.61
C LYS A 37 -23.37 -17.45 -43.66
N PRO A 38 -23.24 -16.13 -43.91
CA PRO A 38 -23.51 -15.53 -45.21
C PRO A 38 -22.22 -15.24 -45.98
N THR A 39 -22.25 -15.44 -47.30
CA THR A 39 -21.19 -15.10 -48.27
C THR A 39 -21.79 -14.18 -49.34
N SER A 40 -20.94 -13.47 -50.10
CA SER A 40 -21.31 -12.54 -51.19
C SER A 40 -21.80 -11.17 -50.68
N THR A 41 -21.55 -10.04 -51.35
CA THR A 41 -21.26 -9.84 -52.79
C THR A 41 -20.26 -8.71 -53.06
N THR A 42 -19.39 -8.90 -54.05
CA THR A 42 -18.55 -7.88 -54.67
C THR A 42 -19.37 -6.91 -55.51
N LEU A 43 -19.16 -5.59 -55.36
CA LEU A 43 -19.54 -4.61 -56.38
C LEU A 43 -18.54 -3.44 -56.39
N SER A 44 -17.73 -3.38 -57.44
CA SER A 44 -16.95 -2.19 -57.78
C SER A 44 -17.90 -1.08 -58.25
N SER A 45 -17.64 0.17 -57.88
CA SER A 45 -18.20 1.33 -58.57
C SER A 45 -17.22 2.48 -58.54
N THR A 46 -16.70 2.79 -59.73
CA THR A 46 -15.82 3.92 -60.00
C THR A 46 -16.61 5.22 -59.95
N THR A 47 -16.17 6.19 -59.15
CA THR A 47 -16.46 7.61 -59.40
C THR A 47 -15.24 8.45 -59.10
N CYS A 48 -14.94 9.34 -60.04
CA CYS A 48 -13.82 10.26 -60.06
C CYS A 48 -14.17 11.62 -59.41
N PHE A 49 -13.24 12.57 -59.49
CA PHE A 49 -13.31 13.96 -58.99
C PHE A 49 -13.09 14.10 -57.47
N SER A 50 -12.31 15.07 -56.96
CA SER A 50 -11.54 16.14 -57.62
C SER A 50 -10.26 16.48 -56.85
N VAL A 51 -9.27 17.01 -57.55
CA VAL A 51 -8.16 17.78 -56.94
C VAL A 51 -8.75 19.00 -56.22
N SER A 52 -8.33 19.21 -54.96
CA SER A 52 -8.35 20.53 -54.33
C SER A 52 -7.14 20.68 -53.43
N SER A 53 -6.55 21.86 -53.43
CA SER A 53 -5.16 22.09 -53.03
C SER A 53 -5.05 22.82 -51.70
N SER A 54 -4.24 22.28 -50.78
CA SER A 54 -3.58 22.99 -49.66
C SER A 54 -4.49 23.66 -48.59
N PRO A 55 -3.93 24.11 -47.42
CA PRO A 55 -2.57 23.91 -46.92
C PRO A 55 -2.50 23.05 -45.64
N THR A 56 -1.28 22.63 -45.32
CA THR A 56 -0.91 22.05 -44.02
C THR A 56 -1.22 23.02 -42.87
N SER A 57 -2.25 22.72 -42.08
CA SER A 57 -2.30 23.16 -40.68
C SER A 57 -1.85 22.00 -39.81
N ALA A 58 -0.65 22.12 -39.23
CA ALA A 58 -0.18 21.20 -38.21
C ALA A 58 -1.01 21.41 -36.94
N THR A 59 -2.15 20.71 -36.87
CA THR A 59 -2.94 20.64 -35.64
C THR A 59 -2.13 19.81 -34.67
N THR A 60 -1.41 20.48 -33.78
CA THR A 60 -0.86 19.86 -32.59
C THR A 60 -1.98 19.10 -31.88
N PRO A 61 -1.79 17.84 -31.48
CA PRO A 61 -2.68 17.25 -30.50
C PRO A 61 -2.46 18.01 -29.20
N THR A 62 -3.27 19.04 -28.97
CA THR A 62 -3.42 19.64 -27.64
C THR A 62 -3.99 18.54 -26.76
N SER A 63 -3.09 17.85 -26.06
CA SER A 63 -3.42 16.88 -25.04
C SER A 63 -4.32 17.56 -24.03
N SER A 64 -5.62 17.28 -24.12
CA SER A 64 -6.62 17.74 -23.16
C SER A 64 -6.46 16.93 -21.88
N SER A 65 -5.39 17.22 -21.14
CA SER A 65 -5.22 16.79 -19.76
C SER A 65 -6.35 17.43 -18.96
N THR A 66 -7.46 16.70 -18.86
CA THR A 66 -8.62 16.99 -18.03
C THR A 66 -8.27 16.72 -16.57
N SER A 67 -7.23 17.44 -16.12
CA SER A 67 -6.80 17.55 -14.73
C SER A 67 -7.87 18.31 -13.98
N HIS A 68 -8.92 17.59 -13.62
CA HIS A 68 -9.86 18.04 -12.61
C HIS A 68 -9.04 18.23 -11.31
N PRO A 69 -9.24 19.34 -10.57
CA PRO A 69 -8.59 19.52 -9.29
C PRO A 69 -9.00 18.37 -8.38
N ILE A 70 -8.00 17.70 -7.79
CA ILE A 70 -8.24 16.59 -6.86
C ILE A 70 -8.82 17.18 -5.58
N SER A 71 -10.06 16.79 -5.25
CA SER A 71 -10.74 17.21 -4.03
C SER A 71 -10.46 16.21 -2.89
N PHE A 72 -10.31 16.74 -1.68
CA PHE A 72 -10.16 15.98 -0.45
C PHE A 72 -11.47 15.92 0.36
N ASP A 73 -12.58 16.47 -0.15
CA ASP A 73 -13.85 16.62 0.56
C ASP A 73 -14.43 15.26 0.99
N LEU A 74 -14.29 14.24 0.14
CA LEU A 74 -14.72 12.87 0.45
C LEU A 74 -13.89 12.27 1.59
N LEU A 75 -12.57 12.45 1.58
CA LEU A 75 -11.70 12.00 2.68
C LEU A 75 -12.07 12.71 4.00
N GLN A 76 -12.30 14.02 3.95
CA GLN A 76 -12.75 14.80 5.12
C GLN A 76 -14.12 14.32 5.65
N GLN A 77 -15.08 14.05 4.76
CA GLN A 77 -16.40 13.52 5.14
C GLN A 77 -16.29 12.14 5.80
N LEU A 78 -15.46 11.25 5.25
CA LEU A 78 -15.26 9.90 5.79
C LEU A 78 -14.55 9.91 7.15
N LEU A 79 -13.54 10.77 7.31
CA LEU A 79 -12.81 10.93 8.57
C LEU A 79 -13.65 11.61 9.65
N SER A 80 -14.41 12.66 9.33
CA SER A 80 -15.33 13.32 10.27
C SER A 80 -16.47 12.40 10.73
N ALA A 81 -16.92 11.49 9.87
CA ALA A 81 -17.85 10.41 10.21
C ALA A 81 -17.21 9.21 10.93
N GLN A 82 -15.90 9.27 11.25
CA GLN A 82 -15.11 8.17 11.85
C GLN A 82 -15.11 6.85 11.04
N ASN A 83 -15.43 6.91 9.74
CA ASN A 83 -15.42 5.77 8.82
C ASN A 83 -13.98 5.48 8.33
N PHE A 84 -13.05 5.24 9.26
CA PHE A 84 -11.61 5.16 8.99
C PHE A 84 -11.24 4.11 7.93
N ARG A 85 -12.01 3.02 7.81
CA ARG A 85 -11.83 2.02 6.74
C ARG A 85 -12.07 2.60 5.33
N GLN A 86 -13.16 3.35 5.15
CA GLN A 86 -13.45 3.98 3.86
C GLN A 86 -12.49 5.14 3.61
N ALA A 87 -12.09 5.87 4.66
CA ALA A 87 -11.06 6.90 4.56
C ALA A 87 -9.69 6.34 4.12
N ASP A 88 -9.31 5.13 4.56
CA ASP A 88 -8.12 4.43 4.08
C ASP A 88 -8.22 4.05 2.60
N GLU A 89 -9.38 3.51 2.20
CA GLU A 89 -9.65 3.16 0.81
C GLU A 89 -9.61 4.39 -0.11
N GLU A 90 -10.13 5.54 0.33
CA GLU A 90 -10.06 6.82 -0.38
C GLU A 90 -8.65 7.45 -0.34
N THR A 91 -7.92 7.35 0.77
CA THR A 91 -6.53 7.83 0.86
C THR A 91 -5.65 7.14 -0.19
N ARG A 92 -5.81 5.82 -0.32
CA ARG A 92 -5.15 5.03 -1.38
C ARG A 92 -5.58 5.47 -2.79
N HIS A 93 -6.85 5.80 -3.00
CA HIS A 93 -7.36 6.31 -4.28
C HIS A 93 -6.74 7.68 -4.63
N LEU A 94 -6.72 8.62 -3.67
CA LEU A 94 -6.10 9.93 -3.80
C LEU A 94 -4.60 9.83 -4.13
N LEU A 95 -3.84 8.98 -3.44
CA LEU A 95 -2.43 8.74 -3.75
C LEU A 95 -2.22 8.22 -5.18
N ILE A 96 -3.12 7.36 -5.68
CA ILE A 96 -3.10 6.85 -7.05
C ILE A 96 -3.43 7.97 -8.05
N ALA A 97 -4.40 8.83 -7.74
CA ALA A 97 -4.76 9.98 -8.57
C ALA A 97 -3.60 10.98 -8.68
N LEU A 98 -3.02 11.36 -7.55
CA LEU A 98 -1.91 12.31 -7.39
C LEU A 98 -0.60 11.83 -8.05
N ALA A 99 -0.33 10.51 -8.03
CA ALA A 99 0.82 9.92 -8.72
C ALA A 99 0.72 9.95 -10.26
N GLY A 100 -0.44 10.36 -10.81
CA GLY A 100 -0.65 10.58 -12.24
C GLY A 100 -1.25 9.40 -13.00
N GLU A 101 -1.54 9.61 -14.29
CA GLU A 101 -2.32 8.68 -15.13
C GLU A 101 -1.77 7.24 -15.16
N SER A 102 -0.45 7.07 -15.11
CA SER A 102 0.20 5.75 -15.14
C SER A 102 -0.10 4.93 -13.89
N ALA A 103 -0.22 5.57 -12.72
CA ALA A 103 -0.65 4.92 -11.49
C ALA A 103 -2.16 4.61 -11.55
N GLN A 104 -2.98 5.55 -12.02
CA GLN A 104 -4.43 5.39 -12.17
C GLN A 104 -4.80 4.21 -13.08
N LYS A 105 -4.21 4.12 -14.28
CA LYS A 105 -4.42 3.01 -15.24
C LYS A 105 -4.04 1.64 -14.68
N ARG A 106 -3.19 1.59 -13.65
CA ARG A 106 -2.62 0.38 -13.04
C ARG A 106 -3.22 0.05 -11.67
N GLY A 107 -3.90 0.99 -11.02
CA GLY A 107 -4.53 0.82 -9.71
C GLY A 107 -3.57 0.78 -8.52
N TYR A 108 -2.29 1.16 -8.68
CA TYR A 108 -1.34 1.29 -7.56
C TYR A 108 -0.14 2.19 -7.90
N VAL A 109 0.43 2.83 -6.88
CA VAL A 109 1.60 3.73 -6.96
C VAL A 109 2.92 2.94 -6.83
N PHE A 110 3.94 3.28 -7.63
CA PHE A 110 5.32 2.87 -7.40
C PHE A 110 6.08 3.92 -6.56
N PHE A 111 7.08 3.49 -5.78
CA PHE A 111 7.92 4.39 -4.97
C PHE A 111 8.54 5.54 -5.80
N SER A 112 8.91 5.28 -7.05
CA SER A 112 9.47 6.27 -7.98
C SER A 112 8.46 7.33 -8.47
N GLU A 113 7.16 7.09 -8.29
CA GLU A 113 6.07 7.99 -8.66
C GLU A 113 5.67 8.92 -7.49
N VAL A 114 5.97 8.56 -6.23
CA VAL A 114 5.64 9.35 -5.03
C VAL A 114 6.21 10.77 -5.10
N LYS A 115 7.41 10.94 -5.67
CA LYS A 115 8.08 12.24 -5.87
C LYS A 115 7.34 13.22 -6.80
N PHE A 116 6.31 12.78 -7.51
CA PHE A 116 5.47 13.63 -8.36
C PHE A 116 4.23 14.15 -7.62
N ILE A 117 3.91 13.59 -6.46
CA ILE A 117 2.84 14.09 -5.60
C ILE A 117 3.33 15.38 -4.94
N SER A 118 2.51 16.43 -4.92
CA SER A 118 2.94 17.70 -4.32
C SER A 118 3.06 17.59 -2.80
N GLU A 119 3.93 18.42 -2.22
CA GLU A 119 4.08 18.51 -0.77
C GLU A 119 2.79 18.96 -0.09
N ALA A 120 2.05 19.88 -0.73
CA ALA A 120 0.78 20.40 -0.23
C ALA A 120 -0.30 19.31 -0.18
N ASP A 121 -0.39 18.45 -1.20
CA ASP A 121 -1.41 17.39 -1.27
C ASP A 121 -1.15 16.28 -0.23
N LEU A 122 0.10 15.82 -0.11
CA LEU A 122 0.46 14.84 0.92
C LEU A 122 0.30 15.40 2.33
N LYS A 123 0.61 16.69 2.53
CA LYS A 123 0.36 17.36 3.80
C LYS A 123 -1.13 17.52 4.09
N ALA A 124 -1.96 17.86 3.11
CA ALA A 124 -3.40 17.97 3.29
C ALA A 124 -4.04 16.63 3.70
N ILE A 125 -3.62 15.51 3.09
CA ILE A 125 -4.03 14.17 3.49
C ILE A 125 -3.65 13.90 4.96
N ASP A 126 -2.41 14.19 5.36
CA ASP A 126 -1.91 13.95 6.71
C ASP A 126 -2.55 14.85 7.78
N ASP A 127 -2.76 16.13 7.46
CA ASP A 127 -3.44 17.11 8.32
C ASP A 127 -4.90 16.69 8.58
N LEU A 128 -5.59 16.12 7.58
CA LEU A 128 -6.92 15.52 7.76
C LEU A 128 -6.85 14.28 8.67
N TRP A 129 -5.93 13.34 8.42
CA TRP A 129 -5.80 12.14 9.25
C TRP A 129 -5.48 12.46 10.71
N THR A 130 -4.58 13.40 10.96
CA THR A 130 -4.20 13.83 12.31
C THR A 130 -5.35 14.57 13.00
N GLN A 131 -6.01 15.52 12.33
CA GLN A 131 -7.14 16.28 12.86
C GLN A 131 -8.28 15.36 13.37
N TYR A 132 -8.73 14.40 12.56
CA TYR A 132 -9.88 13.55 12.89
C TYR A 132 -9.53 12.30 13.73
N SER A 133 -8.24 12.06 14.01
CA SER A 133 -7.78 10.97 14.87
C SER A 133 -7.23 11.43 16.23
N ALA A 134 -7.37 12.71 16.57
CA ALA A 134 -6.72 13.33 17.74
C ALA A 134 -5.18 13.15 17.74
N ASN A 135 -4.55 13.36 16.58
CA ASN A 135 -3.11 13.23 16.32
C ASN A 135 -2.55 11.81 16.50
N ARG A 136 -3.37 10.77 16.30
CA ARG A 136 -2.98 9.36 16.49
C ARG A 136 -2.73 8.60 15.21
N PHE A 137 -3.33 9.01 14.10
CA PHE A 137 -3.16 8.47 12.75
C PHE A 137 -2.58 9.54 11.81
N GLY A 138 -1.93 9.09 10.73
CA GLY A 138 -1.23 9.96 9.79
C GLY A 138 0.17 9.44 9.43
N TYR A 139 0.66 9.85 8.26
CA TYR A 139 2.01 9.61 7.78
C TYR A 139 3.08 10.34 8.61
N SER A 140 2.79 11.52 9.15
CA SER A 140 3.70 12.23 10.08
C SER A 140 3.87 11.48 11.40
N VAL A 141 2.76 10.94 11.95
CA VAL A 141 2.76 10.10 13.14
C VAL A 141 3.55 8.81 12.88
N GLN A 142 3.31 8.15 11.74
CA GLN A 142 4.07 6.97 11.31
C GLN A 142 5.56 7.28 11.15
N LYS A 143 5.93 8.40 10.52
CA LYS A 143 7.34 8.84 10.36
C LYS A 143 8.02 9.00 11.72
N ARG A 144 7.38 9.72 12.65
CA ARG A 144 7.87 9.91 14.02
C ARG A 144 8.10 8.59 14.75
N ILE A 145 7.25 7.59 14.53
CA ILE A 145 7.39 6.26 15.14
C ILE A 145 8.52 5.47 14.46
N TRP A 146 8.62 5.53 13.12
CA TRP A 146 9.65 4.87 12.32
C TRP A 146 11.06 5.36 12.67
N GLU A 147 11.24 6.67 12.83
CA GLU A 147 12.48 7.30 13.30
C GLU A 147 12.82 6.87 14.73
N LYS A 148 11.84 6.81 15.64
CA LYS A 148 11.96 6.24 17.00
C LYS A 148 12.17 4.72 17.05
N THR A 149 12.31 4.05 15.91
CA THR A 149 12.62 2.62 15.79
C THR A 149 13.88 2.35 14.95
N ASP A 150 14.79 3.32 14.88
CA ASP A 150 16.04 3.24 14.10
C ASP A 150 15.81 2.97 12.60
N ARG A 151 14.62 3.31 12.09
CA ARG A 151 14.11 3.00 10.73
C ARG A 151 13.96 1.50 10.43
N ASP A 152 14.00 0.64 11.44
CA ASP A 152 13.75 -0.81 11.33
C ASP A 152 12.26 -1.10 11.17
N PHE A 153 11.86 -1.52 9.96
CA PHE A 153 10.47 -1.87 9.64
C PHE A 153 9.90 -3.00 10.50
N SER A 154 10.72 -3.90 11.03
CA SER A 154 10.26 -5.02 11.87
C SER A 154 9.75 -4.50 13.22
N LYS A 155 10.57 -3.70 13.91
CA LYS A 155 10.19 -3.01 15.15
C LYS A 155 9.02 -2.05 14.93
N PHE A 156 9.08 -1.30 13.83
CA PHE A 156 8.05 -0.34 13.45
C PHE A 156 6.68 -1.00 13.24
N PHE A 157 6.59 -2.09 12.46
CA PHE A 157 5.32 -2.79 12.20
C PHE A 157 4.71 -3.43 13.45
N VAL A 158 5.53 -3.86 14.42
CA VAL A 158 5.04 -4.24 15.76
C VAL A 158 4.47 -3.02 16.49
N LYS A 159 5.18 -1.88 16.46
CA LYS A 159 4.81 -0.67 17.21
C LYS A 159 3.56 0.06 16.69
N ILE A 160 3.35 0.11 15.38
CA ILE A 160 2.07 0.58 14.79
C ILE A 160 1.00 -0.52 14.73
N GLY A 161 1.29 -1.71 15.28
CA GLY A 161 0.34 -2.81 15.40
C GLY A 161 -0.07 -3.46 14.09
N TRP A 162 0.72 -3.40 13.03
CA TRP A 162 0.50 -4.18 11.79
C TRP A 162 0.93 -5.64 11.93
N MET A 163 1.76 -5.94 12.92
CA MET A 163 2.06 -7.30 13.37
C MET A 163 1.33 -7.62 14.67
N LYS A 164 1.01 -8.90 14.89
CA LYS A 164 0.53 -9.47 16.15
C LYS A 164 1.54 -10.48 16.67
N LYS A 165 1.78 -10.49 18.00
CA LYS A 165 2.53 -11.55 18.68
C LYS A 165 1.71 -12.84 18.65
N LEU A 166 2.35 -13.97 18.42
CA LEU A 166 1.72 -15.29 18.55
C LEU A 166 1.80 -15.75 20.01
N ASP A 167 0.75 -16.45 20.45
CA ASP A 167 0.72 -17.12 21.74
C ASP A 167 1.45 -18.47 21.62
N THR A 168 2.78 -18.40 21.66
CA THR A 168 3.71 -19.52 21.51
C THR A 168 4.86 -19.33 22.51
N GLU A 169 5.48 -20.42 22.96
CA GLU A 169 6.62 -20.40 23.90
C GLU A 169 7.84 -19.59 23.42
N MET A 170 7.92 -19.30 22.11
CA MET A 170 8.91 -18.42 21.50
C MET A 170 8.26 -17.14 20.97
N GLU A 171 8.95 -16.00 21.08
CA GLU A 171 8.45 -14.71 20.60
C GLU A 171 8.41 -14.63 19.07
N GLN A 172 7.32 -15.10 18.48
CA GLN A 172 7.04 -14.99 17.05
C GLN A 172 6.00 -13.91 16.76
N TYR A 173 6.19 -13.18 15.66
CA TYR A 173 5.24 -12.18 15.16
C TYR A 173 4.75 -12.59 13.77
N ASN A 174 3.49 -12.29 13.47
CA ASN A 174 2.92 -12.44 12.12
C ASN A 174 2.17 -11.16 11.73
N TYR A 175 2.09 -10.90 10.43
CA TYR A 175 1.30 -9.79 9.88
C TYR A 175 -0.19 -10.00 10.16
N ARG A 176 -0.90 -8.90 10.37
CA ARG A 176 -2.37 -8.88 10.40
C ARG A 176 -2.93 -9.07 9.00
N SER A 177 -3.99 -9.86 8.92
CA SER A 177 -4.71 -10.13 7.67
C SER A 177 -5.62 -8.95 7.31
N PHE A 178 -5.40 -8.35 6.14
CA PHE A 178 -6.29 -7.31 5.63
C PHE A 178 -7.59 -7.93 5.05
N PRO A 179 -8.78 -7.31 5.25
CA PRO A 179 -9.05 -6.13 6.08
C PRO A 179 -9.44 -6.47 7.54
N THR A 180 -9.65 -7.75 7.87
CA THR A 180 -10.40 -8.18 9.06
C THR A 180 -9.66 -8.08 10.39
N GLU A 181 -8.31 -8.14 10.38
CA GLU A 181 -7.52 -8.10 11.62
C GLU A 181 -6.98 -6.71 11.98
N PHE A 182 -7.20 -5.72 11.12
CA PHE A 182 -6.85 -4.31 11.35
C PHE A 182 -7.92 -3.60 12.18
N ILE A 183 -7.51 -2.57 12.92
CA ILE A 183 -8.36 -1.84 13.85
C ILE A 183 -8.84 -0.56 13.17
N TRP A 184 -10.12 -0.55 12.81
CA TRP A 184 -10.76 0.55 12.06
C TRP A 184 -11.46 1.58 12.95
N GLU A 185 -11.21 1.54 14.26
CA GLU A 185 -11.92 2.32 15.28
C GLU A 185 -10.91 3.03 16.20
N LEU A 186 -11.25 4.24 16.65
CA LEU A 186 -10.38 5.09 17.46
C LEU A 186 -10.52 4.77 18.96
N HIS A 187 -10.05 3.59 19.36
CA HIS A 187 -9.98 3.17 20.76
C HIS A 187 -8.70 3.63 21.43
N LYS A 188 -8.73 3.73 22.77
CA LYS A 188 -7.54 4.02 23.59
C LYS A 188 -6.39 3.04 23.31
N ASP A 189 -6.73 1.77 23.08
CA ASP A 189 -5.78 0.69 22.85
C ASP A 189 -5.36 0.52 21.39
N THR A 190 -6.00 1.23 20.44
CA THR A 190 -5.54 1.25 19.03
C THR A 190 -4.16 1.90 18.97
N PRO A 191 -3.14 1.29 18.35
CA PRO A 191 -1.79 1.87 18.32
C PRO A 191 -1.70 3.21 17.56
N GLU A 192 -0.78 4.08 17.98
CA GLU A 192 -0.42 5.26 17.18
C GLU A 192 0.18 4.84 15.82
N GLY A 193 -0.11 5.61 14.78
CA GLY A 193 0.33 5.34 13.42
C GLY A 193 -0.31 4.10 12.76
N HIS A 194 -1.34 3.49 13.36
CA HIS A 194 -1.98 2.30 12.79
C HIS A 194 -2.55 2.53 11.39
N LEU A 195 -3.07 3.73 11.13
CA LEU A 195 -3.62 4.19 9.85
C LEU A 195 -2.95 5.50 9.40
N PRO A 196 -2.99 5.86 8.10
CA PRO A 196 -3.47 5.05 6.96
C PRO A 196 -2.53 3.88 6.63
N LEU A 197 -3.05 2.86 5.94
CA LEU A 197 -2.31 1.69 5.50
C LEU A 197 -1.51 1.96 4.23
N THR A 198 -0.30 1.41 4.17
CA THR A 198 0.52 1.38 2.95
C THR A 198 0.87 -0.07 2.63
N ASN A 199 0.50 -0.53 1.44
CA ASN A 199 0.65 -1.93 1.05
C ASN A 199 2.13 -2.34 0.91
N ALA A 200 2.65 -3.06 1.90
CA ALA A 200 4.03 -3.56 1.95
C ALA A 200 4.26 -4.90 1.21
N LEU A 201 3.24 -5.50 0.56
CA LEU A 201 3.37 -6.78 -0.17
C LEU A 201 4.36 -6.70 -1.34
N ARG A 202 4.68 -5.49 -1.82
CA ARG A 202 5.68 -5.22 -2.88
C ARG A 202 7.01 -4.70 -2.30
N GLY A 203 7.25 -4.92 -1.01
CA GLY A 203 8.38 -4.37 -0.26
C GLY A 203 8.08 -3.00 0.34
N THR A 204 8.97 -2.54 1.22
CA THR A 204 8.78 -1.31 2.00
C THR A 204 9.15 -0.02 1.27
N GLN A 205 9.75 -0.10 0.07
CA GLN A 205 10.25 1.06 -0.69
C GLN A 205 9.20 2.15 -0.94
N LEU A 206 7.94 1.76 -1.24
CA LEU A 206 6.84 2.72 -1.38
C LEU A 206 6.61 3.48 -0.07
N PHE A 207 6.58 2.77 1.05
CA PHE A 207 6.34 3.36 2.35
C PHE A 207 7.51 4.24 2.81
N THR A 208 8.74 3.77 2.63
CA THR A 208 9.96 4.58 2.82
C THR A 208 9.85 5.90 2.06
N SER A 209 9.51 5.85 0.76
CA SER A 209 9.43 7.05 -0.08
C SER A 209 8.35 8.04 0.36
N ILE A 210 7.24 7.56 0.96
CA ILE A 210 6.20 8.41 1.56
C ILE A 210 6.73 9.01 2.87
N LEU A 211 7.30 8.21 3.78
CA LEU A 211 7.79 8.70 5.08
C LEU A 211 9.00 9.65 4.94
N THR A 212 9.81 9.51 3.89
CA THR A 212 10.91 10.44 3.58
C THR A 212 10.47 11.64 2.72
N HIS A 213 9.19 11.78 2.39
CA HIS A 213 8.71 12.88 1.54
C HIS A 213 8.90 14.24 2.25
N PRO A 214 9.31 15.31 1.53
CA PRO A 214 9.50 16.64 2.12
C PRO A 214 8.27 17.21 2.84
N ALA A 215 7.05 16.81 2.43
CA ALA A 215 5.79 17.14 3.12
C ALA A 215 5.78 16.86 4.63
N PHE A 216 6.57 15.89 5.10
CA PHE A 216 6.64 15.47 6.50
C PHE A 216 8.00 15.83 7.14
N LEU A 217 8.77 16.74 6.56
CA LEU A 217 9.94 17.29 7.22
C LEU A 217 9.47 18.19 8.36
N ASN A 218 9.52 17.64 9.57
CA ASN A 218 9.45 18.43 10.78
C ASN A 218 10.65 19.38 10.77
N TYR A 219 10.41 20.66 10.47
CA TYR A 219 11.24 21.70 11.07
C TYR A 219 11.02 21.55 12.57
N GLU A 220 12.04 21.09 13.28
CA GLU A 220 11.98 20.86 14.72
C GLU A 220 11.58 22.18 15.38
N GLN A 221 10.33 22.28 15.83
CA GLN A 221 9.99 23.26 16.84
C GLN A 221 10.69 22.78 18.11
N GLU A 222 11.79 23.45 18.42
CA GLU A 222 12.42 23.47 19.73
C GLU A 222 11.38 23.99 20.73
N GLU A 223 10.48 23.10 21.19
CA GLU A 223 9.67 23.32 22.38
C GLU A 223 10.61 23.29 23.59
N GLU A 224 11.27 24.42 23.79
CA GLU A 224 12.17 24.72 24.88
C GLU A 224 11.37 24.72 26.19
N ASP A 225 11.41 23.59 26.92
CA ASP A 225 10.76 23.37 28.22
C ASP A 225 11.23 24.41 29.27
N LYS A 226 10.63 25.59 29.23
CA LYS A 226 10.92 26.70 30.15
C LYS A 226 10.15 26.55 31.47
N ASN A 227 10.68 25.73 32.38
CA ASN A 227 10.59 26.06 33.80
C ASN A 227 11.63 25.34 34.70
N THR A 228 12.67 26.06 35.16
CA THR A 228 13.09 26.16 36.58
C THR A 228 14.41 26.97 36.70
N GLU A 229 14.25 28.25 37.09
CA GLU A 229 15.06 29.00 38.07
C GLU A 229 16.62 29.10 37.97
N ASN A 230 17.07 30.29 37.53
CA ASN A 230 18.21 31.11 38.02
C ASN A 230 19.60 30.48 38.32
N GLY A 231 20.64 30.85 37.53
CA GLY A 231 22.05 30.63 37.93
C GLY A 231 23.18 31.12 37.00
N ALA A 232 23.51 32.41 37.02
CA ALA A 232 24.84 33.00 36.71
C ALA A 232 25.57 32.75 35.35
N VAL A 233 25.41 33.72 34.44
CA VAL A 233 26.37 34.32 33.47
C VAL A 233 27.75 33.66 33.20
N LYS A 234 28.06 33.34 31.92
CA LYS A 234 29.27 33.82 31.17
C LYS A 234 29.36 33.32 29.71
N GLY A 235 29.52 34.26 28.76
CA GLY A 235 30.41 34.15 27.58
C GLY A 235 29.98 33.34 26.34
N LEU A 236 29.54 34.04 25.29
CA LEU A 236 29.71 33.65 23.88
C LEU A 236 31.21 33.79 23.45
N PRO A 237 31.68 33.35 22.24
CA PRO A 237 30.92 33.03 21.01
C PRO A 237 31.33 31.76 20.18
N LEU A 238 30.46 31.45 19.20
CA LEU A 238 30.69 30.79 17.89
C LEU A 238 31.68 29.60 17.75
N THR A 239 31.18 28.48 17.18
CA THR A 239 31.74 27.93 15.93
C THR A 239 30.66 27.23 15.08
N ASN A 240 30.46 27.66 13.82
CA ASN A 240 29.72 26.89 12.83
C ASN A 240 30.61 25.75 12.30
N LYS A 241 30.33 24.49 12.65
CA LYS A 241 30.94 23.34 11.98
C LYS A 241 30.12 22.90 10.77
N VAL A 242 30.45 23.48 9.63
CA VAL A 242 30.05 22.96 8.32
C VAL A 242 30.79 21.63 8.09
N PHE A 243 30.07 20.51 8.15
CA PHE A 243 30.58 19.24 7.66
C PHE A 243 30.51 19.20 6.13
N LYS A 244 31.64 19.45 5.47
CA LYS A 244 31.83 19.05 4.07
C LYS A 244 32.23 17.58 4.05
N THR A 245 31.38 16.72 3.50
CA THR A 245 31.77 15.35 3.14
C THR A 245 32.47 15.41 1.78
N ASP A 246 33.78 15.19 1.78
CA ASP A 246 34.56 15.09 0.55
C ASP A 246 34.37 13.69 -0.05
N TYR A 247 33.79 13.62 -1.24
CA TYR A 247 33.73 12.43 -2.06
C TYR A 247 34.62 12.64 -3.28
N SER A 248 35.85 12.14 -3.18
CA SER A 248 36.76 11.98 -4.31
C SER A 248 36.82 10.49 -4.69
N PHE A 249 36.67 10.21 -5.98
CA PHE A 249 36.79 8.89 -6.62
C PHE A 249 38.11 8.81 -7.40
#